data_AF-A0A7W6SIN4-F1
#
_entry.id   AF-A0A7W6SIN4-F1
#
_cell.length_a   1.000
_cell.length_b   1.000
_cell.length_c   1.000
_cell.angle_alpha   90.00
_cell.angle_beta   90.00
_cell.angle_gamma   90.00
#
_symmetry.space_group_name_H-M   'P 1'
#
loop_
_entity.id
_entity.type
_entity.pdbx_description
1 polymer ?
#
loop_
_entity_poly.entity_id
_entity_poly.type
_entity_poly.pdbx_seq_one_letter_code
_entity_poly.pdbx_strand_id
1 'polypeptide(L)'
;MARSQNSGFPAAAPGSPLHAGIVPGFTSTVLFSNFGDPIDTLPEPAAERLHRLRQEREEAAILGRATFEQWQSLHEEAQRRRSRIAQLRAPRGVGIGLTEPGFNLDDDDPRVTVERAALTKQEAELARLKKLQDQHGARLRILSTLVSQVENWIKATPSGTTIGMHPIDVQLKKGENPADAVARLQHRSRELEADRQRIITAPWPSHLAKERMRQQIAVMAESGRPRADQLVDFGEPVRFATRSIPARVLNVAPEAIAFFEIPDALGLLAWLHQDELIRRLDAEIDATADDANALDADQRRQAEAEILADRLIIEREEAELCWRQAADGGPILHRPDLDPQALLGVKLIAASSADAG
;
A
#
# COMPACT_ATOMS: atom_id res chain seq x y z
N MET A 1 -7.94 -20.39 -12.64
CA MET A 1 -7.27 -19.20 -13.21
C MET A 1 -6.71 -18.37 -12.07
N ALA A 2 -5.43 -18.59 -11.73
CA ALA A 2 -4.65 -17.76 -10.83
C ALA A 2 -3.20 -17.81 -11.34
N ARG A 3 -2.70 -16.69 -11.86
CA ARG A 3 -1.31 -16.58 -12.36
C ARG A 3 -0.41 -16.24 -11.19
N SER A 4 0.42 -17.19 -10.78
CA SER A 4 1.59 -16.96 -9.93
C SER A 4 2.68 -16.32 -10.79
N GLN A 5 2.94 -15.03 -10.56
CA GLN A 5 4.14 -14.36 -11.03
C GLN A 5 5.21 -14.60 -9.97
N ASN A 6 6.15 -15.50 -10.24
CA ASN A 6 7.40 -15.57 -9.48
C ASN A 6 8.54 -15.27 -10.46
N SER A 7 9.00 -14.03 -10.41
CA SER A 7 10.14 -13.49 -11.13
C SER A 7 11.43 -14.14 -10.63
N GLY A 8 12.08 -14.92 -11.50
CA GLY A 8 13.47 -15.32 -11.29
C GLY A 8 14.37 -14.08 -11.39
N PHE A 9 15.01 -13.72 -10.28
CA PHE A 9 16.09 -12.74 -10.26
C PHE A 9 17.28 -13.28 -11.07
N PRO A 10 17.89 -12.48 -11.96
CA PRO A 10 19.17 -12.85 -12.57
C PRO A 10 20.27 -12.81 -11.49
N ALA A 11 21.09 -13.87 -11.47
CA ALA A 11 22.31 -13.92 -10.68
C ALA A 11 23.25 -12.77 -11.06
N ALA A 12 23.78 -12.07 -10.06
CA ALA A 12 24.70 -10.96 -10.23
C ALA A 12 26.01 -11.41 -10.92
N ALA A 13 26.51 -10.58 -11.84
CA ALA A 13 27.74 -10.83 -12.58
C ALA A 13 28.98 -10.77 -11.65
N PRO A 14 29.98 -11.66 -11.83
CA PRO A 14 31.23 -11.62 -11.08
C PRO A 14 32.10 -10.47 -11.59
N GLY A 15 32.34 -9.45 -10.76
CA GLY A 15 33.18 -8.30 -11.12
C GLY A 15 32.80 -6.95 -10.52
N SER A 16 31.72 -6.89 -9.72
CA SER A 16 31.44 -5.69 -8.91
C SER A 16 32.56 -5.45 -7.88
N PRO A 17 33.01 -4.20 -7.67
CA PRO A 17 34.02 -3.88 -6.66
C PRO A 17 33.49 -4.28 -5.28
N LEU A 18 34.09 -5.33 -4.72
CA LEU A 18 34.07 -5.74 -3.31
C LEU A 18 32.87 -5.22 -2.49
N HIS A 19 31.68 -5.76 -2.77
CA HIS A 19 30.75 -6.02 -1.68
C HIS A 19 31.32 -7.20 -0.92
N ALA A 20 31.97 -6.91 0.21
CA ALA A 20 32.32 -7.92 1.21
C ALA A 20 31.10 -8.81 1.42
N GLY A 21 31.24 -10.09 1.07
CA GLY A 21 30.19 -11.08 1.21
C GLY A 21 29.79 -11.16 2.68
N ILE A 22 28.67 -10.53 3.01
CA ILE A 22 27.91 -10.80 4.23
C ILE A 22 27.40 -12.23 4.04
N VAL A 23 28.17 -13.17 4.57
CA VAL A 23 27.70 -14.51 4.89
C VAL A 23 26.38 -14.33 5.65
N PRO A 24 25.31 -15.10 5.37
CA PRO A 24 24.13 -15.16 6.23
C PRO A 24 24.51 -15.90 7.53
N GLY A 25 25.48 -15.37 8.26
CA GLY A 25 25.73 -15.69 9.64
C GLY A 25 24.71 -14.90 10.44
N PHE A 26 23.91 -15.61 11.23
CA PHE A 26 23.19 -15.11 12.39
C PHE A 26 22.98 -13.60 12.34
N THR A 27 21.90 -13.14 11.69
CA THR A 27 21.37 -11.83 12.05
C THR A 27 21.21 -11.90 13.55
N SER A 28 22.05 -11.16 14.29
CA SER A 28 21.83 -10.95 15.71
C SER A 28 20.37 -10.60 15.78
N THR A 29 19.59 -11.46 16.43
CA THR A 29 18.22 -11.14 16.79
C THR A 29 18.41 -9.96 17.73
N VAL A 30 18.48 -8.76 17.15
CA VAL A 30 18.47 -7.52 17.89
C VAL A 30 17.14 -7.62 18.58
N LEU A 31 17.21 -7.98 19.86
CA LEU A 31 16.06 -7.96 20.75
C LEU A 31 15.61 -6.51 20.71
N PHE A 32 14.66 -6.21 19.83
CA PHE A 32 14.00 -4.92 19.82
C PHE A 32 13.44 -4.80 21.22
N SER A 33 14.04 -3.90 22.01
CA SER A 33 13.66 -3.53 23.35
C SER A 33 12.22 -3.06 23.30
N ASN A 34 11.29 -4.02 23.40
CA ASN A 34 9.86 -3.81 23.33
C ASN A 34 9.40 -3.31 24.71
N PHE A 35 9.83 -2.09 25.07
CA PHE A 35 9.59 -1.53 26.41
C PHE A 35 8.85 -0.21 26.28
N GLY A 36 7.53 -0.26 26.47
CA GLY A 36 6.66 0.92 26.64
C GLY A 36 5.43 0.93 25.73
N ASP A 37 4.39 1.66 26.15
CA ASP A 37 3.35 2.10 25.21
C ASP A 37 4.03 3.12 24.26
N PRO A 38 3.87 3.02 22.93
CA PRO A 38 4.42 3.99 21.98
C PRO A 38 4.20 5.46 22.39
N ILE A 39 3.13 5.75 23.11
CA ILE A 39 2.81 7.09 23.60
C ILE A 39 3.87 7.68 24.55
N ASP A 40 4.57 6.84 25.31
CA ASP A 40 5.57 7.25 26.29
C ASP A 40 6.83 7.87 25.64
N THR A 41 6.99 7.65 24.33
CA THR A 41 8.11 8.19 23.54
C THR A 41 7.81 9.54 22.89
N LEU A 42 6.56 10.00 22.96
CA LEU A 42 6.11 11.22 22.31
C LEU A 42 6.21 12.43 23.26
N PRO A 43 6.48 13.64 22.72
CA PRO A 43 6.23 14.87 23.46
C PRO A 43 4.77 14.98 23.90
N GLU A 44 4.52 15.60 25.05
CA GLU A 44 3.19 15.71 25.66
C GLU A 44 2.07 16.17 24.70
N PRO A 45 2.23 17.23 23.86
CA PRO A 45 1.18 17.63 22.93
C PRO A 45 0.87 16.58 21.84
N ALA A 46 1.89 15.81 21.42
CA ALA A 46 1.71 14.75 20.44
C ALA A 46 1.09 13.49 21.07
N ALA A 47 1.45 13.20 22.33
CA ALA A 47 0.82 12.15 23.12
C ALA A 47 -0.69 12.42 23.30
N GLU A 48 -1.08 13.65 23.64
CA GLU A 48 -2.49 14.05 23.72
C GLU A 48 -3.25 13.83 22.41
N ARG A 49 -2.65 14.18 21.26
CA ARG A 49 -3.25 13.92 19.93
C ARG A 49 -3.47 12.42 19.69
N LEU A 50 -2.48 11.57 20.01
CA LEU A 50 -2.62 10.12 19.86
C LEU A 50 -3.67 9.53 20.82
N HIS A 51 -3.70 9.97 22.08
CA HIS A 51 -4.74 9.59 23.03
C HIS A 51 -6.13 9.94 22.50
N ARG A 52 -6.29 11.16 21.97
CA ARG A 52 -7.55 11.61 21.39
C ARG A 52 -7.97 10.77 20.18
N LEU A 53 -7.04 10.41 19.27
CA LEU A 53 -7.35 9.51 18.15
C LEU A 53 -7.79 8.11 18.63
N ARG A 54 -7.13 7.57 19.66
CA ARG A 54 -7.49 6.26 20.25
C ARG A 54 -8.89 6.31 20.86
N GLN A 55 -9.20 7.35 21.63
CA GLN A 55 -10.52 7.55 22.22
C GLN A 55 -11.61 7.65 21.14
N GLU A 56 -11.39 8.46 20.12
CA GLU A 56 -12.33 8.66 19.01
C GLU A 56 -12.58 7.38 18.22
N ARG A 57 -11.55 6.55 18.05
CA ARG A 57 -11.67 5.22 17.44
C ARG A 57 -12.58 4.32 18.29
N GLU A 58 -12.41 4.32 19.61
CA GLU A 58 -13.22 3.52 20.53
C GLU A 58 -14.67 3.99 20.57
N GLU A 59 -14.90 5.30 20.62
CA GLU A 59 -16.24 5.89 20.53
C GLU A 59 -16.94 5.50 19.21
N ALA A 60 -16.24 5.60 18.07
CA ALA A 60 -16.77 5.15 16.78
C ALA A 60 -17.11 3.65 16.77
N ALA A 61 -16.30 2.82 17.43
CA ALA A 61 -16.56 1.39 17.56
C ALA A 61 -17.78 1.09 18.45
N ILE A 62 -17.99 1.85 19.53
CA ILE A 62 -19.17 1.73 20.39
C ILE A 62 -20.44 2.12 19.62
N LEU A 63 -20.43 3.28 18.94
CA LEU A 63 -21.56 3.75 18.14
C LEU A 63 -21.91 2.79 17.01
N GLY A 64 -20.90 2.24 16.33
CA GLY A 64 -21.08 1.22 15.30
C GLY A 64 -21.75 -0.04 15.83
N ARG A 65 -21.32 -0.55 17.00
CA ARG A 65 -21.94 -1.72 17.64
C ARG A 65 -23.38 -1.45 18.07
N ALA A 66 -23.64 -0.33 18.74
CA ALA A 66 -24.98 0.02 19.18
C ALA A 66 -25.97 0.16 18.00
N THR A 67 -25.54 0.78 16.90
CA THR A 67 -26.36 0.91 15.69
C THR A 67 -26.64 -0.45 15.04
N PHE A 68 -25.64 -1.35 15.03
CA PHE A 68 -25.79 -2.70 14.51
C PHE A 68 -26.77 -3.55 15.33
N GLU A 69 -26.71 -3.48 16.65
CA GLU A 69 -27.65 -4.19 17.54
C GLU A 69 -29.09 -3.71 17.31
N GLN A 70 -29.31 -2.39 17.20
CA GLN A 70 -30.62 -1.82 16.86
C GLN A 70 -31.09 -2.30 15.49
N TRP A 71 -30.20 -2.32 14.49
CA TRP A 71 -30.52 -2.80 13.15
C TRP A 71 -30.90 -4.28 13.16
N GLN A 72 -30.18 -5.13 13.89
CA GLN A 72 -30.49 -6.56 14.02
C GLN A 72 -31.86 -6.79 14.67
N SER A 73 -32.13 -6.10 15.79
CA SER A 73 -33.42 -6.19 16.47
C SER A 73 -34.58 -5.81 15.55
N LEU A 74 -34.47 -4.68 14.85
CA LEU A 74 -35.49 -4.23 13.92
C LEU A 74 -35.62 -5.14 12.69
N HIS A 75 -34.51 -5.76 12.25
CA HIS A 75 -34.51 -6.71 11.15
C HIS A 75 -35.29 -7.97 11.51
N GLU A 76 -35.09 -8.51 12.72
CA GLU A 76 -35.86 -9.65 13.22
C GLU A 76 -37.36 -9.33 13.32
N GLU A 77 -37.73 -8.15 13.80
CA GLU A 77 -39.13 -7.72 13.84
C GLU A 77 -39.74 -7.62 12.43
N ALA A 78 -39.01 -7.03 11.48
CA ALA A 78 -39.46 -6.94 10.10
C ALA A 78 -39.64 -8.33 9.47
N GLN A 79 -38.74 -9.29 9.76
CA GLN A 79 -38.91 -10.68 9.34
C GLN A 79 -40.16 -11.32 9.95
N ARG A 80 -40.41 -11.14 11.25
CA ARG A 80 -41.64 -11.63 11.91
C ARG A 80 -42.90 -11.06 11.25
N ARG A 81 -42.92 -9.79 10.89
CA ARG A 81 -44.05 -9.18 10.17
C ARG A 81 -44.22 -9.73 8.76
N ARG A 82 -43.12 -9.95 8.02
CA ARG A 82 -43.19 -10.62 6.71
C ARG A 82 -43.78 -12.01 6.83
N SER A 83 -43.33 -12.80 7.80
CA SER A 83 -43.91 -14.11 8.10
C SER A 83 -45.39 -14.01 8.46
N ARG A 84 -45.79 -13.00 9.25
CA ARG A 84 -47.20 -12.77 9.61
C ARG A 84 -48.05 -12.41 8.39
N ILE A 85 -47.59 -11.52 7.52
CA ILE A 85 -48.30 -11.19 6.27
C ILE A 85 -48.44 -12.44 5.38
N ALA A 86 -47.37 -13.23 5.24
CA ALA A 86 -47.42 -14.48 4.49
C ALA A 86 -48.42 -15.48 5.09
N GLN A 87 -48.48 -15.59 6.42
CA GLN A 87 -49.43 -16.43 7.13
C GLN A 87 -50.89 -15.96 6.95
N LEU A 88 -51.15 -14.66 7.02
CA LEU A 88 -52.50 -14.10 6.81
C LEU A 88 -53.01 -14.39 5.39
N ARG A 89 -52.13 -14.37 4.40
CA ARG A 89 -52.44 -14.65 2.98
C ARG A 89 -52.50 -16.14 2.65
N ALA A 90 -51.83 -16.99 3.43
CA ALA A 90 -51.79 -18.43 3.18
C ALA A 90 -53.20 -19.05 3.22
N PRO A 91 -53.52 -19.98 2.30
CA PRO A 91 -54.83 -20.62 2.28
C PRO A 91 -55.07 -21.46 3.54
N ARG A 92 -56.35 -21.59 3.93
CA ARG A 92 -56.73 -22.39 5.11
C ARG A 92 -56.27 -23.84 4.94
N GLY A 93 -55.58 -24.37 5.94
CA GLY A 93 -55.04 -25.73 5.93
C GLY A 93 -53.63 -25.90 5.34
N VAL A 94 -53.05 -24.85 4.73
CA VAL A 94 -51.65 -24.85 4.29
C VAL A 94 -50.83 -23.99 5.25
N GLY A 95 -50.24 -24.62 6.26
CA GLY A 95 -49.34 -23.95 7.20
C GLY A 95 -47.95 -23.74 6.60
N ILE A 96 -47.38 -22.54 6.75
CA ILE A 96 -45.95 -22.30 6.56
C ILE A 96 -45.27 -22.75 7.87
N GLY A 97 -44.97 -24.05 7.97
CA GLY A 97 -44.50 -24.70 9.19
C GLY A 97 -45.60 -25.41 9.99
N LEU A 98 -45.21 -26.03 11.11
CA LEU A 98 -46.06 -26.93 11.92
C LEU A 98 -47.01 -26.23 12.90
N THR A 99 -46.94 -24.91 13.07
CA THR A 99 -47.48 -24.26 14.28
C THR A 99 -48.78 -23.48 14.12
N GLU A 100 -49.14 -22.93 12.95
CA GLU A 100 -50.39 -22.15 12.80
C GLU A 100 -51.02 -22.24 11.39
N PRO A 101 -52.36 -22.46 11.27
CA PRO A 101 -53.06 -22.52 9.99
C PRO A 101 -53.18 -21.13 9.33
N GLY A 102 -53.12 -21.08 7.99
CA GLY A 102 -53.35 -19.86 7.20
C GLY A 102 -54.79 -19.32 7.28
N PHE A 103 -54.97 -18.02 7.03
CA PHE A 103 -56.27 -17.34 7.18
C PHE A 103 -57.01 -17.08 5.86
N ASN A 104 -56.32 -17.17 4.72
CA ASN A 104 -56.82 -16.88 3.38
C ASN A 104 -57.44 -15.48 3.24
N LEU A 105 -56.77 -14.47 3.80
CA LEU A 105 -57.18 -13.07 3.70
C LEU A 105 -56.66 -12.45 2.40
N ASP A 106 -57.45 -11.55 1.83
CA ASP A 106 -57.07 -10.75 0.66
C ASP A 106 -56.09 -9.63 1.04
N ASP A 107 -55.44 -9.05 0.03
CA ASP A 107 -54.46 -7.98 0.16
C ASP A 107 -55.04 -6.67 0.73
N ASP A 108 -56.35 -6.46 0.53
CA ASP A 108 -57.11 -5.30 1.01
C ASP A 108 -57.70 -5.50 2.41
N ASP A 109 -57.54 -6.69 3.02
CA ASP A 109 -58.05 -6.93 4.38
C ASP A 109 -57.39 -5.96 5.38
N PRO A 110 -58.16 -5.34 6.30
CA PRO A 110 -57.62 -4.41 7.30
C PRO A 110 -56.42 -4.95 8.09
N ARG A 111 -56.35 -6.28 8.33
CA ARG A 111 -55.23 -6.90 9.04
C ARG A 111 -53.96 -6.94 8.20
N VAL A 112 -54.09 -7.25 6.91
CA VAL A 112 -52.96 -7.29 5.97
C VAL A 112 -52.43 -5.88 5.71
N THR A 113 -53.32 -4.91 5.54
CA THR A 113 -52.96 -3.50 5.30
C THR A 113 -52.24 -2.88 6.51
N VAL A 114 -52.69 -3.15 7.74
CA VAL A 114 -52.02 -2.70 8.97
C VAL A 114 -50.61 -3.27 9.09
N GLU A 115 -50.44 -4.58 8.88
CA GLU A 115 -49.10 -5.21 8.94
C GLU A 115 -48.17 -4.72 7.82
N ARG A 116 -48.70 -4.49 6.61
CA ARG A 116 -47.95 -3.90 5.50
C ARG A 116 -47.48 -2.49 5.84
N ALA A 117 -48.35 -1.63 6.36
CA ALA A 117 -47.99 -0.28 6.75
C ALA A 117 -46.90 -0.27 7.85
N ALA A 118 -47.01 -1.17 8.83
CA ALA A 118 -45.99 -1.34 9.87
C ALA A 118 -44.66 -1.83 9.30
N LEU A 119 -44.68 -2.81 8.38
CA LEU A 119 -43.49 -3.29 7.68
C LEU A 119 -42.82 -2.17 6.88
N THR A 120 -43.57 -1.38 6.12
CA THR A 120 -43.03 -0.24 5.36
C THR A 120 -42.32 0.77 6.28
N LYS A 121 -42.91 1.07 7.45
CA LYS A 121 -42.27 1.93 8.45
C LYS A 121 -40.96 1.33 8.97
N GLN A 122 -40.93 0.03 9.28
CA GLN A 122 -39.72 -0.66 9.74
C GLN A 122 -38.65 -0.72 8.65
N GLU A 123 -39.02 -0.93 7.39
CA GLU A 123 -38.08 -0.94 6.25
C GLU A 123 -37.43 0.43 6.02
N ALA A 124 -38.19 1.52 6.16
CA ALA A 124 -37.65 2.88 6.10
C ALA A 124 -36.63 3.13 7.23
N GLU A 125 -36.94 2.66 8.44
CA GLU A 125 -36.04 2.80 9.59
C GLU A 125 -34.80 1.90 9.48
N LEU A 126 -34.93 0.67 8.96
CA LEU A 126 -33.79 -0.19 8.62
C LEU A 126 -32.86 0.48 7.60
N ALA A 127 -33.42 1.15 6.59
CA ALA A 127 -32.63 1.91 5.63
C ALA A 127 -31.90 3.10 6.28
N ARG A 128 -32.53 3.78 7.24
CA ARG A 128 -31.90 4.85 8.02
C ARG A 128 -30.74 4.31 8.87
N LEU A 129 -30.97 3.25 9.64
CA LEU A 129 -29.95 2.62 10.50
C LEU A 129 -28.78 2.07 9.69
N LYS A 130 -29.04 1.48 8.52
CA LYS A 130 -27.98 1.01 7.62
C LYS A 130 -27.07 2.15 7.17
N LYS A 131 -27.64 3.31 6.79
CA LYS A 131 -26.85 4.50 6.43
C LYS A 131 -25.98 4.99 7.59
N LEU A 132 -26.52 5.01 8.81
CA LEU A 132 -25.77 5.36 10.02
C LEU A 132 -24.65 4.36 10.31
N GLN A 133 -24.93 3.06 10.18
CA GLN A 133 -23.94 2.00 10.33
C GLN A 133 -22.79 2.17 9.33
N ASP A 134 -23.11 2.44 8.05
CA ASP A 134 -22.11 2.68 7.01
C ASP A 134 -21.24 3.90 7.33
N GLN A 135 -21.84 4.98 7.86
CA GLN A 135 -21.13 6.19 8.30
C GLN A 135 -20.19 5.89 9.48
N HIS A 136 -20.66 5.22 10.53
CA HIS A 136 -19.83 4.83 11.67
C HIS A 136 -18.72 3.85 11.27
N GLY A 137 -19.02 2.89 10.39
CA GLY A 137 -18.04 1.94 9.85
C GLY A 137 -16.97 2.63 9.01
N ALA A 138 -17.34 3.63 8.19
CA ALA A 138 -16.37 4.42 7.43
C ALA A 138 -15.44 5.21 8.37
N ARG A 139 -15.99 5.90 9.37
CA ARG A 139 -15.21 6.64 10.37
C ARG A 139 -14.28 5.72 11.16
N LEU A 140 -14.76 4.58 11.63
CA LEU A 140 -13.96 3.61 12.39
C LEU A 140 -12.78 3.09 11.56
N ARG A 141 -12.99 2.78 10.27
CA ARG A 141 -11.91 2.32 9.38
C ARG A 141 -10.81 3.37 9.25
N ILE A 142 -11.18 4.63 9.00
CA ILE A 142 -10.23 5.73 8.88
C ILE A 142 -9.42 5.89 10.19
N LEU A 143 -10.09 6.00 11.34
CA LEU A 143 -9.42 6.16 12.63
C LEU A 143 -8.52 4.95 12.99
N SER A 144 -8.97 3.73 12.69
CA SER A 144 -8.16 2.52 12.92
C SER A 144 -6.89 2.50 12.06
N THR A 145 -7.00 2.89 10.79
CA THR A 145 -5.84 3.03 9.90
C THR A 145 -4.86 4.08 10.44
N LEU A 146 -5.35 5.25 10.83
CA LEU A 146 -4.51 6.34 11.35
C LEU A 146 -3.79 5.96 12.64
N VAL A 147 -4.50 5.42 13.62
CA VAL A 147 -3.89 4.96 14.88
C VAL A 147 -2.82 3.89 14.61
N SER A 148 -3.12 2.92 13.73
CA SER A 148 -2.16 1.86 13.41
C SER A 148 -0.92 2.38 12.69
N GLN A 149 -1.09 3.31 11.74
CA GLN A 149 0.02 3.94 11.03
C GLN A 149 0.92 4.73 11.99
N VAL A 150 0.32 5.52 12.89
CA VAL A 150 1.06 6.29 13.90
C VAL A 150 1.84 5.37 14.83
N GLU A 151 1.20 4.35 15.41
CA GLU A 151 1.87 3.43 16.33
C GLU A 151 2.99 2.65 15.64
N ASN A 152 2.79 2.23 14.39
CA ASN A 152 3.82 1.55 13.61
C ASN A 152 4.99 2.47 13.27
N TRP A 153 4.71 3.74 12.94
CA TRP A 153 5.75 4.75 12.67
C TRP A 153 6.60 5.03 13.92
N ILE A 154 5.97 5.18 15.09
CA ILE A 154 6.69 5.36 16.37
C ILE A 154 7.60 4.14 16.62
N LYS A 155 7.07 2.92 16.48
CA LYS A 155 7.86 1.68 16.66
C LYS A 155 8.99 1.53 15.64
N ALA A 156 8.82 2.04 14.43
CA ALA A 156 9.81 1.99 13.37
C ALA A 156 10.83 3.14 13.44
N THR A 157 10.71 4.05 14.40
CA THR A 157 11.62 5.18 14.57
C THR A 157 13.04 4.66 14.84
N PRO A 158 14.06 5.06 14.05
CA PRO A 158 15.43 4.58 14.21
C PRO A 158 15.99 4.85 15.61
N SER A 159 16.77 3.91 16.14
CA SER A 159 17.50 4.13 17.39
C SER A 159 18.44 5.33 17.26
N GLY A 160 18.59 6.10 18.34
CA GLY A 160 19.38 7.34 18.33
C GLY A 160 18.67 8.54 17.68
N THR A 161 17.35 8.47 17.48
CA THR A 161 16.53 9.64 17.13
C THR A 161 15.55 9.95 18.24
N THR A 162 15.23 11.23 18.42
CA THR A 162 14.23 11.72 19.37
C THR A 162 13.09 12.36 18.58
N ILE A 163 11.86 12.16 19.05
CA ILE A 163 10.66 12.76 18.44
C ILE A 163 10.46 14.13 19.09
N GLY A 164 10.56 15.20 18.31
CA GLY A 164 10.36 16.57 18.79
C GLY A 164 9.17 17.25 18.14
N MET A 165 8.57 18.23 18.83
CA MET A 165 7.49 19.03 18.25
C MET A 165 7.97 19.83 17.03
N HIS A 166 7.09 19.96 16.05
CA HIS A 166 7.28 20.83 14.89
C HIS A 166 6.19 21.92 14.92
N PRO A 167 6.55 23.20 15.11
CA PRO A 167 5.56 24.28 15.10
C PRO A 167 4.99 24.44 13.69
N ILE A 168 3.66 24.50 13.60
CA ILE A 168 2.93 24.65 12.34
C ILE A 168 2.12 25.94 12.42
N ASP A 169 2.41 26.89 11.52
CA ASP A 169 1.60 28.09 11.37
C ASP A 169 0.72 27.94 10.13
N VAL A 170 -0.59 27.81 10.35
CA VAL A 170 -1.55 27.69 9.25
C VAL A 170 -2.13 29.04 8.89
N GLN A 171 -1.88 29.46 7.65
CA GLN A 171 -2.40 30.70 7.09
C GLN A 171 -3.66 30.44 6.26
N LEU A 172 -4.80 30.91 6.76
CA LEU A 172 -6.05 30.94 5.99
C LEU A 172 -6.03 32.10 5.00
N LYS A 173 -6.49 31.86 3.77
CA LYS A 173 -6.68 32.95 2.80
C LYS A 173 -7.84 33.84 3.23
N LYS A 174 -7.85 35.09 2.76
CA LYS A 174 -8.92 36.06 3.09
C LYS A 174 -10.28 35.51 2.64
N GLY A 175 -11.17 35.28 3.61
CA GLY A 175 -12.54 34.78 3.37
C GLY A 175 -12.65 33.26 3.19
N GLU A 176 -11.56 32.51 3.40
CA GLU A 176 -11.55 31.04 3.31
C GLU A 176 -12.02 30.43 4.64
N ASN A 177 -13.01 29.53 4.59
CA ASN A 177 -13.39 28.70 5.73
C ASN A 177 -12.34 27.58 5.93
N PRO A 178 -12.01 27.16 7.18
CA PRO A 178 -11.21 25.96 7.44
C PRO A 178 -11.50 24.75 6.54
N ALA A 179 -12.77 24.44 6.26
CA ALA A 179 -13.13 23.32 5.39
C ALA A 179 -12.68 23.51 3.93
N ASP A 180 -12.78 24.74 3.40
CA ASP A 180 -12.31 25.08 2.06
C ASP A 180 -10.78 25.03 1.98
N ALA A 181 -10.10 25.46 3.06
CA ALA A 181 -8.65 25.38 3.18
C ALA A 181 -8.16 23.92 3.16
N VAL A 182 -8.80 23.02 3.91
CA VAL A 182 -8.51 21.58 3.88
C VAL A 182 -8.71 21.02 2.46
N ALA A 183 -9.83 21.33 1.80
CA ALA A 183 -10.09 20.87 0.44
C ALA A 183 -9.02 21.36 -0.57
N ARG A 184 -8.56 22.61 -0.43
CA ARG A 184 -7.47 23.17 -1.23
C ARG A 184 -6.14 22.43 -0.99
N LEU A 185 -5.78 22.18 0.27
CA LEU A 185 -4.56 21.44 0.62
C LEU A 185 -4.60 20.01 0.07
N GLN A 186 -5.73 19.33 0.19
CA GLN A 186 -5.94 17.99 -0.39
C GLN A 186 -5.85 17.98 -1.92
N HIS A 187 -6.32 19.04 -2.59
CA HIS A 187 -6.11 19.19 -4.03
C HIS A 187 -4.61 19.29 -4.37
N ARG A 188 -3.89 20.16 -3.65
CA ARG A 188 -2.44 20.34 -3.85
C ARG A 188 -1.64 19.06 -3.56
N SER A 189 -2.01 18.31 -2.52
CA SER A 189 -1.42 17.01 -2.20
C SER A 189 -1.59 16.00 -3.36
N ARG A 190 -2.77 15.97 -4.01
CA ARG A 190 -3.01 15.12 -5.18
C ARG A 190 -2.21 15.56 -6.42
N GLU A 191 -2.00 16.86 -6.61
CA GLU A 191 -1.11 17.37 -7.67
C GLU A 191 0.32 16.89 -7.44
N LEU A 192 0.85 17.02 -6.21
CA LEU A 192 2.19 16.56 -5.86
C LEU A 192 2.37 15.05 -6.04
N GLU A 193 1.36 14.23 -5.73
CA GLU A 193 1.44 12.79 -5.99
C GLU A 193 1.44 12.49 -7.50
N ALA A 194 0.68 13.25 -8.30
CA ALA A 194 0.74 13.13 -9.75
C ALA A 194 2.13 13.53 -10.29
N ASP A 195 2.74 14.58 -9.74
CA ASP A 195 4.09 15.02 -10.10
C ASP A 195 5.13 13.96 -9.70
N ARG A 196 5.00 13.37 -8.50
CA ARG A 196 5.82 12.24 -8.05
C ARG A 196 5.72 11.06 -9.01
N GLN A 197 4.51 10.69 -9.41
CA GLN A 197 4.30 9.61 -10.35
C GLN A 197 4.96 9.91 -11.71
N ARG A 198 4.92 11.16 -12.19
CA ARG A 198 5.62 11.56 -13.42
C ARG A 198 7.14 11.33 -13.30
N ILE A 199 7.76 11.70 -12.18
CA ILE A 199 9.20 11.49 -11.93
C ILE A 199 9.55 9.99 -11.88
N ILE A 200 8.72 9.18 -11.21
CA ILE A 200 8.91 7.72 -11.17
C ILE A 200 8.84 7.12 -12.57
N THR A 201 7.89 7.57 -13.38
CA THR A 201 7.68 7.08 -14.75
C THR A 201 8.56 7.74 -15.80
N ALA A 202 9.36 8.75 -15.44
CA ALA A 202 10.23 9.43 -16.38
C ALA A 202 11.16 8.41 -17.07
N PRO A 203 11.50 8.58 -18.35
CA PRO A 203 12.48 7.74 -19.02
C PRO A 203 13.89 7.93 -18.44
N TRP A 204 14.77 6.97 -18.67
CA TRP A 204 16.20 7.11 -18.37
C TRP A 204 16.89 7.82 -19.53
N PRO A 205 17.91 8.67 -19.27
CA PRO A 205 18.69 9.30 -20.33
C PRO A 205 19.33 8.26 -21.25
N SER A 206 19.26 8.50 -22.55
CA SER A 206 19.77 7.60 -23.61
C SER A 206 21.23 7.26 -23.40
N HIS A 207 22.07 8.23 -22.99
CA HIS A 207 23.49 8.00 -22.74
C HIS A 207 23.74 6.96 -21.64
N LEU A 208 22.98 6.99 -20.53
CA LEU A 208 23.08 6.00 -19.46
C LEU A 208 22.55 4.63 -19.91
N ALA A 209 21.46 4.62 -20.70
CA ALA A 209 20.93 3.38 -21.27
C ALA A 209 21.95 2.71 -22.20
N LYS A 210 22.61 3.49 -23.05
CA LYS A 210 23.69 3.03 -23.94
C LYS A 210 24.90 2.53 -23.18
N GLU A 211 25.31 3.24 -22.12
CA GLU A 211 26.42 2.80 -21.28
C GLU A 211 26.13 1.43 -20.64
N ARG A 212 24.95 1.27 -20.02
CA ARG A 212 24.51 0.00 -19.42
C ARG A 212 24.39 -1.11 -20.46
N MET A 213 23.84 -0.81 -21.63
CA MET A 213 23.72 -1.76 -22.74
C MET A 213 25.10 -2.24 -23.20
N ARG A 214 26.07 -1.34 -23.38
CA ARG A 214 27.44 -1.69 -23.75
C ARG A 214 28.12 -2.55 -22.70
N GLN A 215 27.98 -2.20 -21.42
CA GLN A 215 28.49 -3.02 -20.31
C GLN A 215 27.87 -4.43 -20.32
N GLN A 216 26.56 -4.53 -20.53
CA GLN A 216 25.86 -5.82 -20.60
C GLN A 216 26.36 -6.68 -21.77
N ILE A 217 26.54 -6.08 -22.96
CA ILE A 217 27.05 -6.81 -24.12
C ILE A 217 28.50 -7.24 -23.90
N ALA A 218 29.34 -6.38 -23.31
CA ALA A 218 30.73 -6.72 -23.01
C ALA A 218 30.83 -7.91 -22.03
N VAL A 219 30.02 -7.91 -20.96
CA VAL A 219 29.94 -9.04 -20.02
C VAL A 219 29.45 -10.31 -20.74
N MET A 220 28.44 -10.20 -21.60
CA MET A 220 27.89 -11.32 -22.35
C MET A 220 28.90 -11.91 -23.35
N ALA A 221 29.61 -11.05 -24.07
CA ALA A 221 30.66 -11.43 -25.02
C ALA A 221 31.81 -12.15 -24.31
N GLU A 222 32.28 -11.62 -23.17
CA GLU A 222 33.34 -12.26 -22.40
C GLU A 222 32.88 -13.61 -21.83
N SER A 223 31.65 -13.71 -21.31
CA SER A 223 31.11 -14.98 -20.81
C SER A 223 30.92 -16.03 -21.92
N GLY A 224 30.65 -15.57 -23.15
CA GLY A 224 30.40 -16.43 -24.31
C GLY A 224 31.65 -16.82 -25.10
N ARG A 225 32.82 -16.29 -24.73
CA ARG A 225 34.07 -16.49 -25.45
C ARG A 225 34.49 -17.97 -25.47
N PRO A 226 34.67 -18.59 -26.65
CA PRO A 226 35.20 -19.94 -26.75
C PRO A 226 36.62 -20.04 -26.17
N ARG A 227 36.88 -21.11 -25.43
CA ARG A 227 38.20 -21.41 -24.85
C ARG A 227 38.96 -22.36 -25.78
N ALA A 228 39.99 -21.82 -26.43
CA ALA A 228 40.85 -22.53 -27.38
C ALA A 228 42.26 -22.80 -26.84
N ASP A 229 42.58 -22.31 -25.63
CA ASP A 229 43.83 -22.57 -24.92
C ASP A 229 44.10 -24.07 -24.81
N GLN A 230 43.09 -24.86 -24.44
CA GLN A 230 43.25 -26.31 -24.31
C GLN A 230 43.48 -27.06 -25.63
N LEU A 231 43.00 -26.50 -26.75
CA LEU A 231 43.31 -27.05 -28.08
C LEU A 231 44.78 -26.85 -28.42
N VAL A 232 45.34 -25.69 -28.07
CA VAL A 232 46.74 -25.37 -28.34
C VAL A 232 47.67 -26.17 -27.43
N ASP A 233 47.37 -26.19 -26.12
CA ASP A 233 48.28 -26.76 -25.13
C ASP A 233 48.19 -28.29 -25.05
N PHE A 234 47.00 -28.87 -25.27
CA PHE A 234 46.73 -30.29 -25.04
C PHE A 234 46.09 -31.02 -26.23
N GLY A 235 45.77 -30.33 -27.33
CA GLY A 235 45.07 -30.93 -28.47
C GLY A 235 43.59 -31.26 -28.20
N GLU A 236 43.00 -30.71 -27.14
CA GLU A 236 41.59 -30.93 -26.81
C GLU A 236 40.63 -30.12 -27.70
N PRO A 237 39.38 -30.55 -27.94
CA PRO A 237 38.42 -29.74 -28.68
C PRO A 237 38.15 -28.37 -28.03
N VAL A 238 37.85 -27.35 -28.86
CA VAL A 238 37.45 -26.01 -28.38
C VAL A 238 36.22 -26.13 -27.48
N ARG A 239 36.30 -25.55 -26.28
CA ARG A 239 35.19 -25.55 -25.32
C ARG A 239 34.37 -24.27 -25.47
N PHE A 240 33.08 -24.44 -25.74
CA PHE A 240 32.12 -23.33 -25.78
C PHE A 240 31.51 -23.12 -24.40
N ALA A 241 31.15 -21.87 -24.08
CA ALA A 241 30.42 -21.56 -22.86
C ALA A 241 29.06 -22.27 -22.86
N THR A 242 28.64 -22.80 -21.72
CA THR A 242 27.35 -23.45 -21.51
C THR A 242 26.58 -22.73 -20.39
N ARG A 243 25.25 -22.82 -20.42
CA ARG A 243 24.37 -22.34 -19.36
C ARG A 243 23.55 -23.49 -18.82
N SER A 244 23.43 -23.52 -17.50
CA SER A 244 22.56 -24.47 -16.80
C SER A 244 21.14 -23.92 -16.75
N ILE A 245 20.20 -24.65 -17.33
CA ILE A 245 18.78 -24.30 -17.33
C ILE A 245 18.04 -25.31 -16.45
N PRO A 246 17.34 -24.85 -15.40
CA PRO A 246 16.50 -25.73 -14.61
C PRO A 246 15.27 -26.11 -15.43
N ALA A 247 14.98 -27.41 -15.47
CA ALA A 247 13.82 -27.95 -16.14
C ALA A 247 13.05 -28.83 -15.16
N ARG A 248 11.74 -28.59 -15.10
CA ARG A 248 10.83 -29.40 -14.30
C ARG A 248 10.55 -30.69 -15.05
N VAL A 249 10.89 -31.82 -14.44
CA VAL A 249 10.60 -33.13 -15.01
C VAL A 249 9.19 -33.51 -14.62
N LEU A 250 8.29 -33.50 -15.61
CA LEU A 250 6.92 -33.97 -15.42
C LEU A 250 6.90 -35.50 -15.33
N ASN A 251 5.96 -36.05 -14.55
CA ASN A 251 5.73 -37.50 -14.35
C ASN A 251 6.71 -38.21 -13.40
N VAL A 252 7.33 -37.49 -12.47
CA VAL A 252 8.08 -38.08 -11.35
C VAL A 252 7.50 -37.56 -10.04
N ALA A 253 7.24 -38.46 -9.09
CA ALA A 253 6.80 -38.13 -7.73
C ALA A 253 7.88 -38.60 -6.75
N PRO A 254 8.48 -37.70 -5.94
CA PRO A 254 8.22 -36.26 -5.86
C PRO A 254 8.69 -35.48 -7.10
N GLU A 255 8.19 -34.26 -7.28
CA GLU A 255 8.60 -33.39 -8.39
C GLU A 255 10.12 -33.23 -8.41
N ALA A 256 10.74 -33.57 -9.54
CA ALA A 256 12.17 -33.46 -9.74
C ALA A 256 12.51 -32.24 -10.60
N ILE A 257 13.55 -31.50 -10.18
CA ILE A 257 14.18 -30.44 -10.98
C ILE A 257 15.46 -31.02 -11.56
N ALA A 258 15.52 -31.11 -12.90
CA ALA A 258 16.73 -31.46 -13.63
C ALA A 258 17.44 -30.19 -14.09
N PHE A 259 18.75 -30.28 -14.32
CA PHE A 259 19.55 -29.20 -14.88
C PHE A 259 20.11 -29.67 -16.22
N PHE A 260 19.84 -28.90 -17.27
CA PHE A 260 20.40 -29.14 -18.59
C PHE A 260 21.48 -28.11 -18.89
N GLU A 261 22.64 -28.56 -19.35
CA GLU A 261 23.67 -27.69 -19.90
C GLU A 261 23.44 -27.51 -21.39
N ILE A 262 23.21 -26.27 -21.81
CA ILE A 262 23.01 -25.91 -23.22
C ILE A 262 24.11 -24.92 -23.63
N PRO A 263 24.70 -25.03 -24.83
CA PRO A 263 25.63 -24.02 -25.33
C PRO A 263 25.03 -22.61 -25.28
N ASP A 264 25.81 -21.64 -24.80
CA ASP A 264 25.41 -20.23 -24.72
C ASP A 264 25.50 -19.54 -26.08
N ALA A 265 24.51 -19.80 -26.94
CA ALA A 265 24.47 -19.23 -28.28
C ALA A 265 24.42 -17.69 -28.27
N LEU A 266 23.77 -17.07 -27.28
CA LEU A 266 23.70 -15.61 -27.18
C LEU A 266 25.05 -15.01 -26.78
N GLY A 267 25.73 -15.61 -25.80
CA GLY A 267 27.10 -15.24 -25.45
C GLY A 267 28.04 -15.34 -26.65
N LEU A 268 27.96 -16.44 -27.41
CA LEU A 268 28.79 -16.65 -28.59
C LEU A 268 28.51 -15.59 -29.68
N LEU A 269 27.25 -15.26 -29.94
CA LEU A 269 26.87 -14.21 -30.89
C LEU A 269 27.34 -12.82 -30.43
N ALA A 270 27.25 -12.54 -29.12
CA ALA A 270 27.76 -11.30 -28.54
C ALA A 270 29.28 -11.18 -28.71
N TRP A 271 30.02 -12.29 -28.56
CA TRP A 271 31.46 -12.34 -28.80
C TRP A 271 31.82 -12.15 -30.28
N LEU A 272 31.09 -12.80 -31.20
CA LEU A 272 31.36 -12.71 -32.65
C LEU A 272 30.98 -11.35 -33.26
N HIS A 273 29.91 -10.73 -32.77
CA HIS A 273 29.28 -9.55 -33.40
C HIS A 273 29.13 -8.37 -32.43
N GLN A 274 30.04 -8.24 -31.47
CA GLN A 274 29.96 -7.24 -30.40
C GLN A 274 29.69 -5.82 -30.93
N ASP A 275 30.52 -5.34 -31.84
CA ASP A 275 30.43 -3.96 -32.36
C ASP A 275 29.14 -3.74 -33.18
N GLU A 276 28.74 -4.73 -33.98
CA GLU A 276 27.53 -4.64 -34.79
C GLU A 276 26.27 -4.67 -33.92
N LEU A 277 26.25 -5.47 -32.84
CA LEU A 277 25.17 -5.48 -31.87
C LEU A 277 25.08 -4.14 -31.12
N ILE A 278 26.20 -3.61 -30.64
CA ILE A 278 26.25 -2.29 -29.99
C ILE A 278 25.72 -1.21 -30.94
N ARG A 279 26.20 -1.19 -32.19
CA ARG A 279 25.80 -0.20 -33.20
C ARG A 279 24.30 -0.24 -33.48
N ARG A 280 23.72 -1.44 -33.64
CA ARG A 280 22.28 -1.59 -33.89
C ARG A 280 21.43 -1.19 -32.68
N LEU A 281 21.85 -1.58 -31.48
CA LEU A 281 21.13 -1.24 -30.26
C LEU A 281 21.26 0.25 -29.90
N ASP A 282 22.41 0.87 -30.14
CA ASP A 282 22.58 2.32 -30.00
C ASP A 282 21.58 3.07 -30.90
N ALA A 283 21.43 2.65 -32.16
CA ALA A 283 20.47 3.25 -33.09
C ALA A 283 19.01 3.05 -32.66
N GLU A 284 18.68 1.88 -32.10
CA GLU A 284 17.35 1.61 -31.55
C GLU A 284 17.06 2.47 -30.32
N ILE A 285 18.04 2.64 -29.43
CA ILE A 285 17.92 3.53 -28.27
C ILE A 285 17.73 4.97 -28.72
N ASP A 286 18.50 5.44 -29.71
CA ASP A 286 18.32 6.80 -30.27
C ASP A 286 16.93 7.02 -30.88
N ALA A 287 16.35 5.99 -31.51
CA ALA A 287 15.03 6.08 -32.12
C ALA A 287 13.89 6.11 -31.09
N THR A 288 14.10 5.57 -29.89
CA THR A 288 13.06 5.38 -28.86
C THR A 288 13.23 6.27 -27.63
N ALA A 289 14.41 6.86 -27.44
CA ALA A 289 14.69 7.71 -26.29
C ALA A 289 13.91 9.03 -26.33
N ASP A 290 13.49 9.48 -25.16
CA ASP A 290 12.88 10.79 -24.92
C ASP A 290 13.74 11.55 -23.90
N ASP A 291 14.91 11.99 -24.33
CA ASP A 291 15.90 12.66 -23.49
C ASP A 291 15.41 14.01 -22.94
N ALA A 292 14.41 14.62 -23.58
CA ALA A 292 13.82 15.88 -23.12
C ALA A 292 13.07 15.72 -21.79
N ASN A 293 12.49 14.55 -21.54
CA ASN A 293 11.75 14.23 -20.32
C ASN A 293 12.50 13.23 -19.41
N ALA A 294 13.72 12.87 -19.77
CA ALA A 294 14.48 11.87 -19.05
C ALA A 294 15.09 12.43 -17.76
N LEU A 295 15.10 11.59 -16.71
CA LEU A 295 15.73 11.90 -15.44
C LEU A 295 16.69 10.79 -15.04
N ASP A 296 17.92 11.16 -14.66
CA ASP A 296 18.87 10.24 -14.07
C ASP A 296 18.52 9.89 -12.60
N ALA A 297 19.32 9.04 -11.97
CA ALA A 297 19.04 8.57 -10.62
C ALA A 297 19.14 9.69 -9.56
N ASP A 298 20.05 10.64 -9.72
CA ASP A 298 20.27 11.71 -8.75
C ASP A 298 19.20 12.78 -8.89
N GLN A 299 18.86 13.15 -10.12
CA GLN A 299 17.75 14.04 -10.46
C GLN A 299 16.42 13.50 -9.93
N ARG A 300 16.15 12.19 -10.12
CA ARG A 300 14.94 11.57 -9.56
C ARG A 300 14.91 11.62 -8.04
N ARG A 301 16.02 11.26 -7.38
CA ARG A 301 16.11 11.29 -5.91
C ARG A 301 15.89 12.70 -5.37
N GLN A 302 16.52 13.70 -5.98
CA GLN A 302 16.38 15.10 -5.58
C GLN A 302 14.94 15.59 -5.78
N ALA A 303 14.37 15.39 -6.97
CA ALA A 303 13.01 15.82 -7.28
C ALA A 303 11.96 15.10 -6.42
N GLU A 304 12.13 13.80 -6.16
CA GLU A 304 11.26 13.07 -5.23
C GLU A 304 11.39 13.59 -3.80
N ALA A 305 12.61 13.88 -3.32
CA ALA A 305 12.83 14.44 -1.99
C ALA A 305 12.17 15.82 -1.82
N GLU A 306 12.25 16.69 -2.82
CA GLU A 306 11.60 18.00 -2.83
C GLU A 306 10.07 17.85 -2.74
N ILE A 307 9.48 17.00 -3.59
CA ILE A 307 8.04 16.75 -3.57
C ILE A 307 7.57 16.16 -2.24
N LEU A 308 8.32 15.21 -1.67
CA LEU A 308 7.98 14.62 -0.38
C LEU A 308 8.08 15.64 0.75
N ALA A 309 9.05 16.55 0.72
CA ALA A 309 9.16 17.64 1.68
C ALA A 309 7.98 18.62 1.58
N ASP A 310 7.62 19.04 0.36
CA ASP A 310 6.47 19.91 0.11
C ASP A 310 5.16 19.25 0.52
N ARG A 311 5.00 17.97 0.20
CA ARG A 311 3.84 17.16 0.59
C ARG A 311 3.70 17.12 2.11
N LEU A 312 4.79 16.88 2.84
CA LEU A 312 4.78 16.84 4.31
C LEU A 312 4.38 18.20 4.92
N ILE A 313 4.79 19.32 4.32
CA ILE A 313 4.38 20.67 4.76
C ILE A 313 2.86 20.84 4.60
N ILE A 314 2.32 20.49 3.43
CA ILE A 314 0.88 20.58 3.15
C ILE A 314 0.07 19.68 4.09
N GLU A 315 0.53 18.45 4.32
CA GLU A 315 -0.14 17.52 5.21
C GLU A 315 -0.10 17.99 6.68
N ARG A 316 0.97 18.67 7.11
CA ARG A 316 1.05 19.32 8.42
C ARG A 316 0.01 20.42 8.59
N GLU A 317 -0.13 21.28 7.58
CA GLU A 317 -1.15 22.33 7.58
C GLU A 317 -2.57 21.74 7.59
N GLU A 318 -2.81 20.69 6.80
CA GLU A 318 -4.08 19.96 6.77
C GLU A 318 -4.41 19.35 8.13
N ALA A 319 -3.46 18.63 8.73
CA ALA A 319 -3.61 18.02 10.04
C ALA A 319 -3.96 19.07 11.10
N GLU A 320 -3.23 20.18 11.11
CA GLU A 320 -3.41 21.26 12.08
C GLU A 320 -4.79 21.93 11.95
N LEU A 321 -5.31 22.13 10.74
CA LEU A 321 -6.68 22.63 10.54
C LEU A 321 -7.73 21.65 11.08
N CYS A 322 -7.58 20.37 10.80
CA CYS A 322 -8.49 19.35 11.32
C CYS A 322 -8.44 19.27 12.85
N TRP A 323 -7.26 19.44 13.46
CA TRP A 323 -7.12 19.51 14.91
C TRP A 323 -7.79 20.74 15.51
N ARG A 324 -7.64 21.92 14.88
CA ARG A 324 -8.33 23.15 15.30
C ARG A 324 -9.85 22.99 15.23
N GLN A 325 -10.36 22.46 14.12
CA GLN A 325 -11.79 22.17 13.96
C GLN A 325 -12.30 21.20 15.03
N ALA A 326 -11.50 20.20 15.38
CA ALA A 326 -11.85 19.26 16.45
C ALA A 326 -11.80 19.91 17.84
N ALA A 327 -10.85 20.81 18.09
CA ALA A 327 -10.79 21.59 19.33
C ALA A 327 -12.03 22.50 19.51
N ASP A 328 -12.60 23.00 18.41
CA ASP A 328 -13.85 23.77 18.40
C ASP A 328 -15.12 22.90 18.55
N GLY A 329 -14.97 21.60 18.85
CA GLY A 329 -16.06 20.65 19.05
C GLY A 329 -16.56 19.97 17.77
N GLY A 330 -15.90 20.19 16.64
CA GLY A 330 -16.16 19.46 15.40
C GLY A 330 -15.66 18.01 15.44
N PRO A 331 -16.10 17.15 14.50
CA PRO A 331 -15.55 15.81 14.35
C PRO A 331 -14.12 15.87 13.77
N ILE A 332 -13.28 14.91 14.15
CA ILE A 332 -11.96 14.71 13.54
C ILE A 332 -12.13 14.14 12.12
N LEU A 333 -11.74 14.91 11.11
CA LEU A 333 -11.87 14.56 9.69
C LEU A 333 -10.50 14.50 8.99
N HIS A 334 -9.65 13.55 9.37
CA HIS A 334 -8.38 13.31 8.69
C HIS A 334 -8.52 12.34 7.52
N ARG A 335 -7.67 12.51 6.50
CA ARG A 335 -7.49 11.56 5.39
C ARG A 335 -6.73 10.31 5.91
N PRO A 336 -7.07 9.07 5.49
CA PRO A 336 -6.46 7.85 6.04
C PRO A 336 -4.99 7.58 5.64
N ASP A 337 -4.41 8.36 4.73
CA ASP A 337 -3.04 8.25 4.22
C ASP A 337 -2.19 9.49 4.57
N LEU A 338 -2.57 10.22 5.61
CA LEU A 338 -1.81 11.35 6.13
C LEU A 338 -0.51 10.87 6.78
N ASP A 339 0.62 11.57 6.55
CA ASP A 339 1.88 11.20 7.19
C ASP A 339 1.75 11.25 8.73
N PRO A 340 2.19 10.21 9.47
CA PRO A 340 2.14 10.19 10.93
C PRO A 340 2.82 11.39 11.61
N GLN A 341 3.91 11.92 11.04
CA GLN A 341 4.60 13.10 11.55
C GLN A 341 3.74 14.36 11.40
N ALA A 342 3.05 14.48 10.26
CA ALA A 342 2.10 15.56 10.02
C ALA A 342 0.93 15.50 10.99
N LEU A 343 0.32 14.32 11.13
CA LEU A 343 -0.81 14.08 12.01
C LEU A 343 -0.50 14.43 13.47
N LEU A 344 0.68 14.04 13.96
CA LEU A 344 1.11 14.33 15.33
C LEU A 344 1.70 15.74 15.52
N GLY A 345 2.06 16.44 14.45
CA GLY A 345 2.75 17.74 14.54
C GLY A 345 4.19 17.61 15.05
N VAL A 346 4.89 16.54 14.65
CA VAL A 346 6.25 16.21 15.12
C VAL A 346 7.26 16.14 13.98
N LYS A 347 8.53 16.03 14.35
CA LYS A 347 9.66 15.73 13.48
C LYS A 347 10.66 14.83 14.21
N LEU A 348 11.40 14.03 13.45
CA LEU A 348 12.55 13.31 13.98
C LEU A 348 13.75 14.24 14.11
N ILE A 349 14.41 14.21 15.27
CA ILE A 349 15.62 14.95 15.57
C ILE A 349 16.71 13.91 15.86
N ALA A 350 17.82 13.96 15.14
CA ALA A 350 18.96 13.11 15.45
C ALA A 350 19.42 13.41 16.88
N ALA A 351 19.51 12.38 17.73
CA ALA A 351 19.99 12.57 19.10
C ALA A 351 21.43 13.09 19.00
N SER A 352 21.66 14.30 19.50
CA SER A 352 23.01 14.82 19.63
C SER A 352 23.77 13.88 20.56
N SER A 353 24.94 13.42 20.15
CA SER A 353 25.79 12.54 20.98
C SER A 353 26.18 13.18 22.31
N ALA A 354 26.00 14.49 22.47
CA ALA A 354 26.30 15.23 23.69
C ALA A 354 25.29 15.00 24.84
N ASP A 355 24.04 14.62 24.55
CA ASP A 355 23.01 14.41 25.57
C ASP A 355 22.90 12.94 26.04
N ALA A 356 23.72 12.05 25.50
CA ALA A 356 23.73 10.62 25.82
C ALA A 356 24.74 10.23 26.92
N GLY A 357 25.22 11.22 27.70
CA GLY A 357 26.26 11.08 28.73
C GLY A 357 25.73 10.80 30.13
#